data_AF-A0A967B0Z4-F1
#
_entry.id   AF-A0A967B0Z4-F1
#
_cell.length_a   1.000
_cell.length_b   1.000
_cell.length_c   1.000
_cell.angle_alpha   90.00
_cell.angle_beta   90.00
_cell.angle_gamma   90.00
#
_symmetry.space_group_name_H-M   'P 1'
#
loop_
_entity.id
_entity.type
_entity.pdbx_description
1 polymer ?
#
loop_
_entity_poly.entity_id
_entity_poly.type
_entity_poly.pdbx_seq_one_letter_code
_entity_poly.pdbx_strand_id
1 'polypeptide(L)' 'MTTKTTKQRKIDDFIDSIDTADMRDGSHLREIASAAKARDAADEKLHAAVRAAREAGDSWTAIGLVLGTSKQNAHRKYGH' A
#
# COMPACT_ATOMS: atom_id res chain seq x y z
N MET A 1 -5.16 7.76 27.95
CA MET A 1 -5.15 8.93 27.04
C MET A 1 -4.27 8.59 25.85
N THR A 2 -4.87 8.14 24.74
CA THR A 2 -4.14 7.61 23.59
C THR A 2 -3.90 8.75 22.59
N THR A 3 -2.64 9.13 22.38
CA THR A 3 -2.26 10.22 21.49
C THR A 3 -2.48 9.81 20.03
N LYS A 4 -3.49 10.41 19.37
CA LYS A 4 -3.69 10.25 17.93
C LYS A 4 -2.43 10.70 17.17
N THR A 5 -1.87 9.82 16.34
CA THR A 5 -0.72 10.08 15.45
C THR A 5 -1.02 11.25 14.51
N THR A 6 0.01 12.01 14.11
CA THR A 6 -0.10 13.20 13.21
C THR A 6 -0.88 12.93 11.92
N LYS A 7 -0.78 11.71 11.36
CA LYS A 7 -1.55 11.30 10.18
C LYS A 7 -3.06 11.24 10.46
N GLN A 8 -3.44 10.71 11.62
CA GLN A 8 -4.84 10.60 12.03
C GLN A 8 -5.45 11.98 12.26
N ARG A 9 -4.70 12.89 12.89
CA ARG A 9 -5.15 14.28 13.13
C ARG A 9 -5.44 15.02 11.82
N LYS A 10 -4.56 14.90 10.82
CA LYS A 10 -4.77 15.52 9.51
C LYS A 10 -6.01 14.99 8.78
N ILE A 11 -6.38 13.73 9.01
CA ILE A 11 -7.59 13.14 8.44
C ILE A 11 -8.82 13.73 9.13
N ASP A 12 -8.80 13.80 10.46
CA ASP A 12 -9.90 14.36 11.26
C ASP A 12 -10.10 15.86 10.94
N ASP A 13 -9.02 16.65 10.89
CA ASP A 13 -9.06 18.08 10.53
C ASP A 13 -9.61 18.30 9.10
N PHE A 14 -9.27 17.42 8.16
CA PHE A 14 -9.79 17.48 6.80
C PHE A 14 -11.28 17.16 6.77
N ILE A 15 -11.73 16.13 7.48
CA ILE A 15 -13.14 15.75 7.57
C ILE A 15 -13.99 16.89 8.17
N ASP A 16 -13.52 17.53 9.24
CA ASP A 16 -14.24 18.64 9.90
C ASP A 16 -14.29 19.91 9.03
N SER A 17 -13.35 20.06 8.09
CA SER A 17 -13.30 21.23 7.19
C SER A 17 -14.24 21.11 5.97
N ILE A 18 -14.87 19.95 5.76
CA ILE A 18 -15.76 19.72 4.63
C ILE A 18 -17.19 20.10 4.98
N ASP A 19 -17.78 21.05 4.25
CA ASP A 19 -19.20 21.32 4.33
C ASP A 19 -20.01 20.20 3.64
N THR A 20 -20.76 19.45 4.44
CA THR A 20 -21.59 18.33 3.98
C THR A 20 -22.70 18.75 3.00
N ALA A 21 -23.07 20.03 2.95
CA ALA A 21 -24.05 20.56 2.00
C ALA A 21 -23.48 20.71 0.57
N ASP A 22 -22.17 20.90 0.44
CA ASP A 22 -21.43 21.01 -0.84
C ASP A 22 -20.82 19.67 -1.29
N MET A 23 -20.96 18.59 -0.50
CA MET A 23 -20.58 17.21 -0.88
C MET A 23 -21.50 16.64 -1.98
N ARG A 24 -21.56 17.30 -3.13
CA ARG A 24 -22.03 16.70 -4.37
C ARG A 24 -20.98 15.71 -4.84
N ASP A 25 -21.24 14.46 -4.48
CA ASP A 25 -20.63 13.23 -4.97
C ASP A 25 -19.21 12.88 -4.47
N GLY A 26 -19.14 12.40 -3.23
CA GLY A 26 -17.95 11.72 -2.69
C GLY A 26 -17.62 10.37 -3.35
N SER A 27 -18.28 9.98 -4.45
CA SER A 27 -17.98 8.74 -5.19
C SER A 27 -16.51 8.66 -5.58
N HIS A 28 -15.92 9.73 -6.12
CA HIS A 28 -14.51 9.76 -6.52
C HIS A 28 -13.55 9.57 -5.34
N LEU A 29 -13.83 10.18 -4.19
CA LEU A 29 -13.01 10.01 -2.99
C LEU A 29 -13.13 8.58 -2.41
N ARG A 30 -14.33 8.00 -2.42
CA ARG A 30 -14.53 6.59 -2.04
C ARG A 30 -13.81 5.64 -3.00
N GLU A 31 -13.83 5.93 -4.29
CA GLU A 31 -13.13 5.15 -5.30
C GLU A 31 -11.61 5.21 -5.11
N ILE A 32 -11.05 6.40 -4.84
CA ILE A 32 -9.62 6.55 -4.50
C ILE A 32 -9.29 5.75 -3.23
N ALA A 33 -10.11 5.83 -2.19
CA ALA A 33 -9.89 5.07 -0.95
C ALA A 33 -9.97 3.54 -1.18
N SER A 34 -10.92 3.09 -2.00
CA SER A 34 -11.07 1.70 -2.42
C SER A 34 -9.85 1.21 -3.20
N ALA A 35 -9.41 1.97 -4.20
CA ALA A 35 -8.23 1.68 -5.00
C ALA A 35 -6.95 1.66 -4.15
N ALA A 36 -6.81 2.59 -3.20
CA ALA A 36 -5.68 2.60 -2.27
C ALA A 36 -5.66 1.34 -1.41
N LYS A 37 -6.81 0.92 -0.86
CA LYS A 37 -6.93 -0.32 -0.10
C LYS A 37 -6.62 -1.56 -0.95
N ALA A 38 -7.09 -1.59 -2.19
CA ALA A 38 -6.81 -2.68 -3.12
C ALA A 38 -5.31 -2.77 -3.46
N ARG A 39 -4.65 -1.63 -3.66
CA ARG A 39 -3.20 -1.56 -3.85
C ARG A 39 -2.46 -2.10 -2.63
N ASP A 40 -2.81 -1.64 -1.43
CA ASP A 40 -2.13 -2.06 -0.20
C ASP A 40 -2.28 -3.59 0.02
N ALA A 41 -3.47 -4.14 -0.22
CA ALA A 41 -3.70 -5.59 -0.18
C ALA A 41 -2.91 -6.36 -1.27
N ALA A 42 -2.80 -5.80 -2.47
CA ALA A 42 -2.00 -6.39 -3.54
C ALA A 42 -0.50 -6.38 -3.21
N ASP A 43 -0.01 -5.30 -2.60
CA ASP A 43 1.37 -5.19 -2.14
C ASP A 43 1.67 -6.22 -1.04
N GLU A 44 0.80 -6.36 -0.04
CA GLU A 44 0.92 -7.40 1.00
C GLU A 44 0.98 -8.81 0.40
N LYS A 45 0.09 -9.11 -0.55
CA LYS A 45 0.07 -10.39 -1.27
C LYS A 45 1.37 -10.61 -2.05
N LEU A 46 1.89 -9.58 -2.70
CA LEU A 46 3.14 -9.66 -3.46
C LEU A 46 4.34 -9.92 -2.53
N HIS A 47 4.40 -9.25 -1.37
CA HIS A 47 5.42 -9.51 -0.35
C HIS A 47 5.37 -10.96 0.15
N ALA A 48 4.17 -11.48 0.45
CA ALA A 48 4.00 -12.88 0.86
C ALA A 48 4.45 -13.88 -0.22
N ALA A 49 4.10 -13.62 -1.48
CA ALA A 49 4.51 -14.46 -2.60
C ALA A 49 6.04 -14.46 -2.81
N VAL A 50 6.69 -13.29 -2.73
CA VAL A 50 8.15 -13.19 -2.83
C VAL A 50 8.83 -13.93 -1.68
N ARG A 51 8.29 -13.82 -0.46
CA ARG A 51 8.79 -14.56 0.70
C ARG A 51 8.68 -16.07 0.49
N ALA A 52 7.53 -16.56 0.05
CA ALA A 52 7.33 -17.98 -0.23
C ALA A 52 8.29 -18.50 -1.31
N ALA A 53 8.53 -17.74 -2.38
CA ALA A 53 9.52 -18.07 -3.40
C ALA A 53 10.94 -18.15 -2.82
N ARG A 54 11.32 -17.21 -1.93
CA ARG A 54 12.61 -17.24 -1.23
C ARG A 54 12.75 -18.46 -0.32
N GLU A 55 11.70 -18.81 0.43
CA GLU A 55 11.65 -19.99 1.29
C GLU A 55 11.72 -21.30 0.48
N ALA A 56 11.14 -21.32 -0.73
CA ALA A 56 11.26 -22.43 -1.68
C ALA A 56 12.64 -22.54 -2.35
N GLY A 57 13.51 -21.54 -2.17
CA GLY A 57 14.88 -21.52 -2.70
C GLY A 57 15.08 -20.72 -3.99
N ASP A 58 14.04 -20.07 -4.52
CA ASP A 58 14.16 -19.28 -5.76
C ASP A 58 15.14 -18.11 -5.60
N SER A 59 16.04 -17.96 -6.56
CA SER A 59 17.06 -16.90 -6.49
C SER A 59 16.45 -15.51 -6.65
N TRP A 60 17.08 -14.50 -6.02
CA TRP A 60 16.73 -13.09 -6.24
C TRP A 60 16.81 -12.64 -7.71
N THR A 61 17.63 -13.32 -8.54
CA THR A 61 17.68 -13.07 -9.98
C THR A 61 16.39 -13.49 -10.66
N ALA A 62 15.89 -14.70 -10.37
CA ALA A 62 14.64 -15.21 -10.92
C ALA A 62 13.44 -14.36 -10.48
N ILE A 63 13.39 -14.03 -9.18
CA ILE A 63 12.35 -13.15 -8.62
C ILE A 63 12.38 -11.77 -9.27
N GLY A 64 13.56 -11.16 -9.42
CA GLY A 64 13.70 -9.87 -10.10
C GLY A 64 13.17 -9.89 -11.53
N LEU A 65 13.50 -10.94 -12.29
CA LEU A 65 13.02 -11.13 -13.65
C LEU A 65 11.49 -11.15 -13.73
N VAL A 66 10.83 -11.94 -12.88
CA VAL A 66 9.36 -12.04 -12.83
C VAL A 66 8.71 -10.71 -12.41
N LEU A 67 9.35 -9.98 -11.50
CA LEU A 67 8.91 -8.66 -11.06
C LEU A 67 9.20 -7.54 -12.07
N GLY A 68 9.89 -7.82 -13.19
CA GLY A 68 10.30 -6.81 -14.16
C GLY A 68 11.32 -5.81 -13.60
N THR A 69 12.18 -6.24 -12.67
CA THR A 69 13.19 -5.39 -12.04
C THR A 69 14.54 -6.09 -11.86
N SER A 70 15.57 -5.35 -11.44
CA SER A 70 16.88 -5.94 -11.19
C SER A 70 16.89 -6.77 -9.90
N LYS A 71 17.78 -7.77 -9.83
CA LYS A 71 18.06 -8.54 -8.60
C LYS A 71 18.26 -7.64 -7.37
N GLN A 72 19.03 -6.57 -7.54
CA GLN A 72 19.37 -5.65 -6.44
C GLN A 72 18.14 -4.86 -5.97
N ASN A 73 17.27 -4.45 -6.89
CA ASN A 73 16.02 -3.78 -6.54
C ASN A 73 15.03 -4.72 -5.86
N ALA A 74 14.90 -5.96 -6.35
CA ALA A 74 14.08 -6.97 -5.71
C ALA A 74 14.58 -7.28 -4.29
N HIS A 75 15.88 -7.54 -4.12
CA HIS A 75 16.46 -7.80 -2.81
C HIS A 75 16.30 -6.62 -1.86
N ARG A 76 16.54 -5.39 -2.32
CA ARG A 76 16.37 -4.17 -1.51
C ARG A 76 14.91 -3.99 -1.06
N LYS A 77 13.93 -4.26 -1.93
CA LYS A 77 12.52 -4.06 -1.63
C LYS A 77 11.92 -5.16 -0.77
N TYR A 78 12.32 -6.42 -0.95
CA TYR A 78 11.66 -7.58 -0.33
C TYR A 78 12.57 -8.42 0.59
N GLY A 79 13.85 -8.08 0.72
CA GLY A 79 14.84 -8.86 1.48
C GLY A 79 15.00 -8.47 2.95
N HIS A 80 14.07 -7.67 3.50
CA HIS A 80 14.06 -7.25 4.90
C HIS A 80 13.20 -8.15 5.78
#